data_AF-T0C7Z7-F1
#
_entry.id   AF-T0C7Z7-F1
#
_cell.length_a   1.000
_cell.length_b   1.000
_cell.length_c   1.000
_cell.angle_alpha   90.00
_cell.angle_beta   90.00
_cell.angle_gamma   90.00
#
_symmetry.space_group_name_H-M   'P 1'
#
loop_
_entity.id
_entity.type
_entity.pdbx_description
1 polymer ?
#
loop_
_entity_poly.entity_id
_entity_poly.type
_entity_poly.pdbx_seq_one_letter_code
_entity_poly.pdbx_strand_id
1 'polypeptide(L)'
;MGASDKVLYVSFVYSEEHSLFFIRSIFTAKSSIDFSEVELGPRMEITSDGYLSGFFDEEELTKFAYDLSDRLKQDRVCLISPDCFNKVLETTKKIGGLLESFIEHGNVLENPERAKKGFLSSFIR
;
A
#
# COMPACT_ATOMS: atom_id res chain seq x y z
N MET A 1 -5.93 19.53 -3.24
CA MET A 1 -5.34 18.26 -2.80
C MET A 1 -5.69 17.24 -3.85
N GLY A 2 -4.68 16.67 -4.51
CA GLY A 2 -4.88 15.69 -5.57
C GLY A 2 -5.37 14.37 -4.97
N ALA A 3 -5.98 13.51 -5.79
CA ALA A 3 -6.46 12.19 -5.36
C ALA A 3 -5.33 11.34 -4.72
N SER A 4 -4.07 11.58 -5.07
CA SER A 4 -2.88 10.89 -4.57
C SER A 4 -2.38 11.33 -3.18
N ASP A 5 -2.81 12.48 -2.66
CA ASP A 5 -2.27 13.05 -1.41
C ASP A 5 -2.63 12.24 -0.14
N LYS A 6 -3.58 11.32 -0.25
CA LYS A 6 -4.17 10.54 0.85
C LYS A 6 -4.17 9.04 0.59
N VAL A 7 -3.16 8.55 -0.12
CA VAL A 7 -3.03 7.15 -0.50
C VAL A 7 -1.72 6.59 0.07
N LEU A 8 -1.82 5.43 0.74
CA LEU A 8 -0.67 4.59 1.06
C LEU A 8 -0.45 3.62 -0.10
N TYR A 9 0.69 3.72 -0.78
CA TYR A 9 1.07 2.82 -1.85
C TYR A 9 1.90 1.67 -1.27
N VAL A 10 1.53 0.43 -1.61
CA VAL A 10 2.20 -0.79 -1.14
C VAL A 10 2.55 -1.64 -2.35
N SER A 11 3.84 -1.67 -2.68
CA SER A 11 4.35 -2.50 -3.76
C SER A 11 4.73 -3.88 -3.24
N PHE A 12 4.22 -4.92 -3.89
CA PHE A 12 4.44 -6.30 -3.44
C PHE A 12 4.76 -7.24 -4.60
N VAL A 13 5.24 -8.43 -4.25
CA VAL A 13 5.46 -9.57 -5.14
C VAL A 13 5.02 -10.84 -4.42
N TYR A 14 4.58 -11.85 -5.18
CA TYR A 14 4.38 -13.20 -4.65
C TYR A 14 5.58 -14.05 -5.06
N SER A 15 6.14 -14.83 -4.12
CA SER A 15 7.16 -15.83 -4.42
C SER A 15 6.54 -17.22 -4.37
N GLU A 16 6.54 -17.91 -5.51
CA GLU A 16 6.15 -19.32 -5.60
C GLU A 16 7.05 -20.22 -4.75
N GLU A 17 8.35 -19.94 -4.72
CA GLU A 17 9.35 -20.73 -3.98
C GLU A 17 9.07 -20.73 -2.48
N HIS A 18 8.71 -19.58 -1.94
CA HIS A 18 8.43 -19.43 -0.50
C HIS A 18 6.95 -19.55 -0.17
N SER A 19 6.06 -19.52 -1.17
CA SER A 19 4.60 -19.45 -0.98
C SER A 19 4.19 -18.29 -0.06
N LEU A 20 4.79 -17.12 -0.29
CA LEU A 20 4.61 -15.91 0.53
C LEU A 20 4.53 -14.66 -0.35
N PHE A 21 3.78 -13.68 0.14
CA PHE A 21 3.80 -12.32 -0.37
C PHE A 21 4.90 -11.51 0.33
N PHE A 22 5.65 -10.75 -0.45
CA PHE A 22 6.73 -9.88 -0.01
C PHE A 22 6.42 -8.44 -0.39
N ILE A 23 6.47 -7.53 0.58
CA ILE A 23 6.35 -6.10 0.33
C ILE A 23 7.74 -5.54 0.00
N ARG A 24 7.85 -4.91 -1.17
CA ARG A 24 9.08 -4.29 -1.69
C ARG A 24 9.26 -2.87 -1.21
N SER A 25 8.17 -2.12 -1.14
CA SER A 25 8.20 -0.73 -0.72
C SER A 25 6.82 -0.28 -0.26
N ILE A 26 6.85 0.64 0.71
CA ILE A 26 5.66 1.37 1.17
C ILE A 26 5.98 2.85 1.08
N PHE A 27 5.06 3.62 0.51
CA PHE A 27 5.26 5.06 0.37
C PHE A 27 3.94 5.82 0.30
N THR A 28 4.02 7.12 0.55
CA THR A 28 2.97 8.10 0.28
C THR A 28 3.44 9.01 -0.85
N ALA A 29 2.61 9.96 -1.28
CA ALA A 29 3.04 11.00 -2.22
C ALA A 29 4.22 11.85 -1.70
N LYS A 30 4.51 11.84 -0.39
CA LYS A 30 5.49 12.73 0.25
C LYS A 30 6.73 12.03 0.79
N SER A 31 6.64 10.74 1.10
CA SER A 31 7.74 10.01 1.74
C SER A 31 7.65 8.52 1.49
N SER A 32 8.80 7.86 1.43
CA SER A 32 8.92 6.41 1.63
C SER A 32 8.87 6.07 3.11
N ILE A 33 8.46 4.85 3.44
CA ILE A 33 8.46 4.30 4.79
C ILE A 33 9.60 3.28 4.88
N ASP A 34 10.47 3.46 5.88
CA ASP A 34 11.51 2.49 6.21
C ASP A 34 10.89 1.37 7.06
N PHE A 35 11.09 0.11 6.67
CA PHE A 35 10.53 -1.03 7.40
C PHE A 35 11.10 -1.16 8.82
N SER A 36 12.30 -0.65 9.09
CA SER A 36 12.86 -0.65 10.44
C SER A 36 12.11 0.27 11.42
N GLU A 37 11.32 1.21 10.91
CA GLU A 37 10.47 2.10 11.70
C GLU A 37 9.05 1.55 11.87
N VAL A 38 8.72 0.44 11.20
CA VAL A 38 7.41 -0.20 11.29
C VAL A 38 7.41 -1.21 12.44
N GLU A 39 6.37 -1.15 13.26
CA GLU A 39 6.13 -2.15 14.28
C GLU A 39 5.68 -3.45 13.62
N LEU A 40 6.56 -4.45 13.62
CA LEU A 40 6.35 -5.72 12.95
C LEU A 40 5.59 -6.71 13.85
N GLY A 41 4.66 -7.45 13.25
CA GLY A 41 4.02 -8.57 13.91
C GLY A 41 5.01 -9.72 14.16
N PRO A 42 4.67 -10.68 15.04
CA PRO A 42 5.59 -11.73 15.48
C PRO A 42 6.08 -12.69 14.38
N ARG A 43 5.41 -12.71 13.22
CA ARG A 43 5.77 -13.53 12.05
C ARG A 43 6.37 -12.72 10.90
N MET A 44 6.43 -11.39 11.04
CA MET A 44 6.92 -10.49 10.02
C MET A 44 8.41 -10.27 10.22
N GLU A 45 9.15 -10.27 9.12
CA GLU A 45 10.59 -10.03 9.12
C GLU A 45 11.01 -9.23 7.91
N ILE A 46 12.09 -8.47 8.07
CA ILE A 46 12.79 -7.82 6.96
C ILE A 46 13.84 -8.80 6.47
N THR A 47 13.72 -9.27 5.23
CA THR A 47 14.68 -10.18 4.63
C THR A 47 16.03 -9.51 4.43
N SER A 48 17.08 -10.30 4.20
CA SER A 48 18.43 -9.78 3.87
C SER A 48 18.44 -8.86 2.65
N ASP A 49 17.49 -9.05 1.73
CA ASP A 49 17.34 -8.27 0.50
C ASP A 49 16.44 -7.03 0.68
N GLY A 50 15.98 -6.77 1.91
CA GLY A 50 15.21 -5.59 2.26
C GLY A 50 13.71 -5.68 2.01
N TYR A 51 13.18 -6.89 1.74
CA TYR A 51 11.74 -7.11 1.61
C TYR A 51 11.10 -7.31 2.97
N LEU A 52 9.86 -6.84 3.16
CA LEU A 52 9.06 -7.22 4.32
C LEU A 52 8.26 -8.50 3.98
N SER A 53 8.50 -9.56 4.73
CA SER A 53 7.89 -10.90 4.59
C SER A 53 6.90 -11.20 5.72
N GLY A 54 6.24 -12.36 5.65
CA GLY A 54 5.35 -12.88 6.69
C GLY A 54 3.85 -12.82 6.35
N PHE A 55 3.52 -12.71 5.06
CA PHE A 55 2.15 -12.67 4.55
C PHE A 55 1.88 -13.91 3.68
N PHE A 56 0.97 -14.78 4.12
CA PHE A 56 0.66 -16.03 3.42
C PHE A 56 -0.35 -15.85 2.28
N ASP A 57 -1.16 -14.80 2.37
CA ASP A 57 -2.15 -14.44 1.36
C ASP A 57 -2.26 -12.91 1.20
N GLU A 58 -2.98 -12.50 0.16
CA GLU A 58 -3.22 -11.07 -0.12
C GLU A 58 -4.10 -10.41 0.95
N GLU A 59 -4.92 -11.18 1.68
CA GLU A 59 -5.79 -10.64 2.74
C GLU A 59 -4.96 -10.19 3.96
N GLU A 60 -3.99 -10.99 4.40
CA GLU A 60 -3.05 -10.63 5.46
C GLU A 60 -2.24 -9.38 5.09
N LEU A 61 -1.74 -9.30 3.85
CA LEU A 61 -1.02 -8.13 3.34
C LEU A 61 -1.93 -6.89 3.32
N THR A 62 -3.15 -7.04 2.84
CA THR A 62 -4.14 -5.97 2.75
C THR A 62 -4.50 -5.44 4.15
N LYS A 63 -4.69 -6.34 5.12
CA LYS A 63 -4.98 -5.97 6.51
C LYS A 63 -3.84 -5.16 7.11
N PHE A 64 -2.60 -5.60 6.94
CA PHE A 64 -1.42 -4.86 7.38
C PHE A 64 -1.35 -3.46 6.73
N ALA A 65 -1.63 -3.37 5.42
CA ALA A 65 -1.65 -2.10 4.71
C ALA A 65 -2.74 -1.16 5.26
N TYR A 66 -3.92 -1.67 5.63
CA TYR A 66 -4.96 -0.87 6.28
C TYR A 66 -4.53 -0.36 7.64
N ASP A 67 -4.00 -1.23 8.51
CA ASP A 67 -3.54 -0.85 9.85
C ASP A 67 -2.47 0.25 9.77
N LEU A 68 -1.52 0.12 8.83
CA LEU A 68 -0.50 1.13 8.59
C LEU A 68 -1.07 2.42 8.00
N SER A 69 -2.03 2.33 7.07
CA SER A 69 -2.70 3.50 6.49
C SER A 69 -3.40 4.32 7.57
N ASP A 70 -3.98 3.66 8.57
CA ASP A 70 -4.65 4.31 9.68
C ASP A 70 -3.69 5.05 10.59
N ARG A 71 -2.58 4.41 10.95
CA ARG A 71 -1.47 5.03 11.70
C ARG A 71 -0.93 6.26 10.99
N LEU A 72 -0.78 6.18 9.66
CA LEU A 72 -0.23 7.25 8.81
C LEU A 72 -1.26 8.28 8.34
N LYS A 73 -2.53 8.15 8.76
CA LYS A 73 -3.64 9.03 8.37
C LYS A 73 -3.84 9.18 6.86
N GLN A 74 -3.66 8.07 6.14
CA GLN A 74 -4.03 7.91 4.73
C GLN A 74 -5.45 7.36 4.67
N ASP A 75 -6.21 7.77 3.65
CA ASP A 75 -7.63 7.42 3.55
C ASP A 75 -7.84 6.16 2.70
N ARG A 76 -6.88 5.85 1.84
CA ARG A 76 -6.91 4.72 0.92
C ARG A 76 -5.57 3.99 0.89
N VAL A 77 -5.62 2.75 0.48
CA VAL A 77 -4.45 1.92 0.14
C VAL A 77 -4.47 1.66 -1.36
N CYS A 78 -3.31 1.71 -2.01
CA CYS A 78 -3.13 1.24 -3.38
C CYS A 78 -2.12 0.09 -3.38
N LEU A 79 -2.60 -1.12 -3.65
CA LEU A 79 -1.74 -2.30 -3.78
C LEU A 79 -1.21 -2.36 -5.22
N ILE A 80 0.12 -2.42 -5.34
CA ILE A 80 0.84 -2.41 -6.62
C ILE A 80 1.49 -3.78 -6.83
N SER A 81 0.83 -4.62 -7.62
CA SER A 81 1.38 -5.90 -8.08
C SER A 81 2.51 -5.70 -9.12
N PRO A 82 3.29 -6.74 -9.44
CA PRO A 82 4.28 -6.69 -10.52
C PRO A 82 3.68 -6.24 -11.86
N ASP A 83 2.52 -6.79 -12.23
CA ASP A 83 1.84 -6.47 -13.49
C ASP A 83 1.39 -5.01 -13.53
N CYS A 84 0.84 -4.51 -12.41
CA CYS A 84 0.49 -3.11 -12.27
C CYS A 84 1.72 -2.22 -12.46
N PHE A 85 2.82 -2.55 -11.78
CA PHE A 85 4.06 -1.79 -11.84
C PHE A 85 4.62 -1.72 -13.26
N ASN A 86 4.70 -2.87 -13.94
CA ASN A 86 5.21 -2.95 -15.31
C ASN A 86 4.33 -2.14 -16.27
N LYS A 87 3.00 -2.29 -16.17
CA LYS A 87 2.05 -1.54 -16.99
C LYS A 87 2.20 -0.03 -16.79
N VAL A 88 2.33 0.43 -15.54
CA VAL A 88 2.51 1.85 -15.23
C VAL A 88 3.82 2.39 -15.84
N LEU A 89 4.91 1.63 -15.78
CA LEU A 89 6.17 2.02 -16.41
C LEU A 89 6.07 2.11 -17.93
N GLU A 90 5.31 1.22 -18.57
CA GLU A 90 5.11 1.22 -20.01
C GLU A 90 4.24 2.39 -20.49
N THR A 91 3.20 2.74 -19.72
CA THR A 91 2.21 3.75 -20.13
C THR A 91 2.58 5.17 -19.68
N THR A 92 3.32 5.32 -18.59
CA THR A 92 3.62 6.63 -18.00
C THR A 92 4.81 7.31 -18.67
N LYS A 93 4.54 8.34 -19.47
CA LYS A 93 5.57 9.09 -20.21
C LYS A 93 6.29 10.17 -19.39
N LYS A 94 5.80 10.50 -18.18
CA LYS A 94 6.33 11.57 -17.31
C LYS A 94 6.25 11.17 -15.84
N ILE A 95 7.34 11.40 -15.10
CA ILE A 95 7.43 11.10 -13.66
C ILE A 95 6.27 11.68 -12.86
N GLY A 96 5.85 12.92 -13.18
CA GLY A 96 4.75 13.59 -12.49
C GLY A 96 3.39 12.88 -12.58
N GLY A 97 3.20 11.96 -13.54
CA GLY A 97 1.97 11.17 -13.69
C GLY A 97 2.02 9.79 -13.02
N LEU A 98 3.15 9.37 -12.45
CA LEU A 98 3.32 8.00 -11.94
C LEU A 98 2.30 7.63 -10.86
N LEU A 99 2.10 8.52 -9.88
CA LEU A 99 1.17 8.26 -8.78
C LEU A 99 -0.29 8.21 -9.24
N GLU A 100 -0.65 8.98 -10.26
CA GLU A 100 -1.98 8.95 -10.87
C GLU A 100 -2.18 7.65 -11.66
N SER A 101 -1.17 7.23 -12.43
CA SER A 101 -1.21 5.96 -13.15
C SER A 101 -1.24 4.74 -12.22
N PHE A 102 -0.57 4.80 -11.06
CA PHE A 102 -0.73 3.77 -10.03
C PHE A 102 -2.13 3.72 -9.44
N ILE A 103 -2.80 4.87 -9.28
CA ILE A 103 -4.21 4.89 -8.85
C ILE A 103 -5.13 4.35 -9.93
N GLU A 104 -4.84 4.62 -11.20
CA GLU A 104 -5.65 4.17 -12.33
C GLU A 104 -5.54 2.66 -12.61
N HIS A 105 -4.36 2.08 -12.39
CA HIS A 105 -4.07 0.68 -12.73
C HIS A 105 -3.87 -0.23 -11.53
N GLY A 106 -3.66 0.32 -10.34
CA GLY A 106 -3.47 -0.44 -9.10
C GLY A 106 -4.80 -0.82 -8.45
N ASN A 107 -4.72 -1.70 -7.46
CA ASN A 107 -5.89 -2.07 -6.66
C ASN A 107 -6.06 -1.03 -5.54
N VAL A 108 -6.94 -0.05 -5.78
CA VAL A 108 -7.23 1.03 -4.82
C VAL A 108 -8.38 0.61 -3.92
N LEU A 109 -8.08 0.56 -2.62
CA LEU A 109 -9.00 0.11 -1.59
C LEU A 109 -9.25 1.24 -0.60
N GLU A 110 -10.53 1.45 -0.25
CA GLU A 110 -10.90 2.35 0.83
C GLU A 110 -10.69 1.65 2.17
N ASN A 111 -10.04 2.33 3.12
CA ASN A 111 -9.90 1.77 4.47
C ASN A 111 -11.29 1.78 5.15
N PRO A 112 -11.86 0.60 5.50
CA PRO A 112 -13.21 0.51 6.05
C PRO A 112 -13.37 1.23 7.39
N GLU A 113 -12.33 1.27 8.23
CA GLU A 113 -12.38 1.95 9.54
C GLU A 113 -12.42 3.48 9.41
N ARG A 114 -11.84 4.02 8.33
CA ARG A 114 -11.96 5.45 8.00
C ARG A 114 -13.25 5.80 7.30
N ALA A 115 -13.73 4.95 6.40
CA ALA A 115 -15.04 5.12 5.78
C ALA A 115 -16.12 5.29 6.87
N LYS A 116 -16.14 4.39 7.88
CA LYS A 116 -17.09 4.47 9.01
C LYS A 116 -17.01 5.79 9.80
N LYS A 117 -15.80 6.30 10.07
CA LYS A 117 -15.61 7.60 10.75
C LYS A 117 -16.13 8.78 9.92
N GLY A 118 -15.94 8.74 8.60
CA GLY A 118 -16.49 9.73 7.68
C GLY A 118 -18.01 9.77 7.69
N PHE A 119 -18.67 8.60 7.66
CA PHE A 119 -20.14 8.50 7.68
C PHE A 119 -20.76 9.03 8.99
N LEU A 120 -20.17 8.75 10.15
CA LEU A 120 -20.68 9.24 11.43
C LEU A 120 -20.51 10.76 11.60
N SER A 121 -19.50 11.36 10.97
CA SER A 121 -19.29 12.81 11.01
C SER A 121 -20.34 13.60 10.21
N SER A 122 -20.99 12.98 9.22
CA SER A 122 -22.02 13.60 8.37
C SER A 122 -23.40 13.69 9.06
N PHE A 123 -23.63 12.87 10.09
CA PHE A 123 -24.90 12.85 10.84
C PHE A 123 -24.93 13.81 12.03
N ILE A 124 -23.80 14.40 12.40
CA ILE A 124 -23.70 15.42 13.45
C ILE A 124 -23.35 16.76 12.78
N ARG A 125 -24.28 17.31 12.01
CA ARG A 125 -24.24 18.70 11.57
C ARG A 125 -25.63 19.29 11.45
#